data_AF-N9MII5-F1
#
_entry.id   AF-N9MII5-F1
#
_cell.length_a   1.000
_cell.length_b   1.000
_cell.length_c   1.000
_cell.angle_alpha   90.00
_cell.angle_beta   90.00
_cell.angle_gamma   90.00
#
_symmetry.space_group_name_H-M   'P 1'
#
loop_
_entity.id
_entity.type
_entity.pdbx_description
1 polymer ?
#
loop_
_entity_poly.entity_id
_entity_poly.type
_entity_poly.pdbx_seq_one_letter_code
_entity_poly.pdbx_strand_id
1 'polypeptide(L)'
;MISLRLYYIWFFIICFTATLLAGVLAAILPNSIGGVLTAVPYLIAIIVILFKFLKQQRRAPTPQERKRLSIGFSLIFWGYNACGLLLGLFIFARKDPEVWQNFLLYLKQPQFLLTVLAMWFVIAVPLFLITYWFYGPQAQRMANKMFN
;
A
#
# COMPACT_ATOMS: atom_id res chain seq x y z
N MET A 1 -10.60 -4.58 23.96
CA MET A 1 -9.65 -4.06 22.95
C MET A 1 -9.94 -4.72 21.62
N ILE A 2 -10.24 -3.96 20.57
CA ILE A 2 -10.39 -4.52 19.22
C ILE A 2 -9.03 -5.06 18.75
N SER A 3 -9.03 -6.29 18.22
CA SER A 3 -7.82 -6.93 17.67
C SER A 3 -7.26 -6.14 16.49
N LEU A 4 -5.93 -6.03 16.39
CA LEU A 4 -5.26 -5.39 15.26
C LEU A 4 -5.67 -5.98 13.90
N ARG A 5 -6.11 -7.24 13.89
CA ARG A 5 -6.65 -7.94 12.71
C ARG A 5 -7.75 -7.17 12.00
N LEU A 6 -8.66 -6.54 12.74
CA LEU A 6 -9.75 -5.80 12.13
C LEU A 6 -9.24 -4.53 11.42
N TYR A 7 -8.23 -3.85 11.95
CA TYR A 7 -7.62 -2.70 11.26
C TYR A 7 -6.90 -3.12 9.98
N TYR A 8 -6.29 -4.31 9.94
CA TYR A 8 -5.71 -4.85 8.69
C TYR A 8 -6.76 -5.12 7.62
N ILE A 9 -7.90 -5.72 8.00
CA ILE A 9 -9.01 -5.98 7.08
C ILE A 9 -9.60 -4.67 6.56
N TRP A 10 -9.87 -3.72 7.46
CA TRP A 10 -10.38 -2.40 7.05
C TRP A 10 -9.40 -1.66 6.16
N PHE A 11 -8.10 -1.70 6.49
CA PHE A 11 -7.05 -1.12 5.66
C PHE A 11 -7.07 -1.74 4.26
N PHE A 12 -7.07 -3.07 4.16
CA PHE A 12 -7.12 -3.78 2.88
C PHE A 12 -8.32 -3.35 2.05
N ILE A 13 -9.54 -3.37 2.61
CA ILE A 13 -10.76 -3.05 1.88
C ILE A 13 -10.72 -1.61 1.34
N ILE A 14 -10.36 -0.64 2.20
CA ILE A 14 -10.31 0.77 1.81
C ILE A 14 -9.22 1.01 0.76
N CYS A 15 -8.02 0.51 1.02
CA CYS A 15 -6.86 0.72 0.15
C CYS A 15 -7.09 0.05 -1.20
N PHE A 16 -7.55 -1.21 -1.23
CA PHE A 16 -7.80 -1.96 -2.45
C PHE A 16 -8.89 -1.29 -3.30
N THR A 17 -10.02 -0.93 -2.69
CA THR A 17 -11.12 -0.27 -3.41
C THR A 17 -10.66 1.07 -3.99
N ALA A 18 -9.95 1.88 -3.20
CA ALA A 18 -9.39 3.14 -3.66
C ALA A 18 -8.34 2.94 -4.78
N THR A 19 -7.53 1.87 -4.73
CA THR A 19 -6.60 1.51 -5.79
C THR A 19 -7.32 1.13 -7.08
N LEU A 20 -8.42 0.38 -7.02
CA LEU A 20 -9.21 0.06 -8.21
C LEU A 20 -9.76 1.33 -8.87
N LEU A 21 -10.34 2.25 -8.07
CA LEU A 21 -10.84 3.53 -8.57
C LEU A 21 -9.71 4.38 -9.17
N ALA A 22 -8.58 4.47 -8.47
CA ALA A 22 -7.39 5.17 -8.96
C ALA A 22 -6.85 4.55 -10.24
N GLY A 23 -6.89 3.23 -10.40
CA GLY A 23 -6.44 2.54 -11.61
C GLY A 23 -7.30 2.87 -12.82
N VAL A 24 -8.63 2.94 -12.65
CA VAL A 24 -9.55 3.39 -13.72
C VAL A 24 -9.25 4.83 -14.12
N LEU A 25 -9.00 5.71 -13.16
CA LEU A 25 -8.63 7.10 -13.42
C LEU A 25 -7.23 7.22 -14.07
N ALA A 26 -6.27 6.41 -13.65
CA ALA A 26 -4.92 6.42 -14.20
C ALA A 26 -4.91 6.02 -15.69
N ALA A 27 -5.82 5.16 -16.12
CA ALA A 27 -5.94 4.74 -17.52
C ALA A 27 -6.34 5.87 -18.48
N ILE A 28 -6.92 6.96 -17.98
CA ILE A 28 -7.35 8.13 -18.77
C ILE A 28 -6.48 9.37 -18.53
N LEU A 29 -5.50 9.30 -17.63
CA LEU A 29 -4.61 10.41 -17.28
C LEU A 29 -3.24 10.26 -17.96
N PRO A 30 -2.51 11.38 -18.17
CA PRO A 30 -1.12 11.32 -18.61
C PRO A 30 -0.25 10.46 -17.69
N ASN A 31 0.67 9.68 -18.27
CA ASN A 31 1.54 8.75 -17.54
C ASN A 31 2.34 9.41 -16.39
N SER A 32 2.70 10.69 -16.52
CA SER A 32 3.38 11.46 -15.48
C SER A 32 2.54 11.66 -14.21
N ILE A 33 1.21 11.69 -14.35
CA ILE A 33 0.25 11.87 -13.25
C ILE A 33 -0.19 10.51 -12.68
N GLY A 34 -0.32 9.50 -13.56
CA GLY A 34 -0.72 8.14 -13.18
C GLY A 34 0.19 7.53 -12.11
N GLY A 35 1.50 7.78 -12.19
CA GLY A 35 2.47 7.31 -11.19
C GLY A 35 2.22 7.84 -9.78
N VAL A 36 1.93 9.14 -9.64
CA VAL A 36 1.64 9.78 -8.33
C VAL A 36 0.33 9.27 -7.75
N LEU A 37 -0.66 9.00 -8.61
CA LEU A 37 -1.98 8.52 -8.19
C LEU A 37 -1.92 7.14 -7.50
N THR A 38 -0.88 6.34 -7.76
CA THR A 38 -0.72 5.02 -7.14
C THR A 38 -0.50 5.06 -5.62
N ALA A 39 0.11 6.14 -5.10
CA ALA A 39 0.37 6.30 -3.66
C ALA A 39 -0.87 6.82 -2.90
N VAL A 40 -1.78 7.51 -3.58
CA VAL A 40 -2.93 8.19 -2.97
C VAL A 40 -3.86 7.23 -2.22
N PRO A 41 -4.28 6.07 -2.79
CA PRO A 41 -5.08 5.07 -2.08
C PRO A 41 -4.49 4.64 -0.74
N TYR A 42 -3.17 4.42 -0.71
CA TYR A 42 -2.45 4.01 0.48
C TYR A 42 -2.48 5.11 1.54
N LEU A 43 -2.18 6.36 1.16
CA LEU A 43 -2.20 7.50 2.05
C LEU A 43 -3.59 7.74 2.66
N ILE A 44 -4.65 7.64 1.86
CA ILE A 44 -6.03 7.74 2.34
C ILE A 44 -6.31 6.64 3.35
N ALA A 45 -5.96 5.39 3.04
CA ALA A 45 -6.22 4.25 3.91
C ALA A 45 -5.50 4.38 5.27
N ILE A 46 -4.22 4.76 5.30
CA ILE A 46 -3.50 4.92 6.57
C ILE A 46 -4.12 6.03 7.44
N ILE A 47 -4.63 7.11 6.84
CA ILE A 47 -5.28 8.22 7.56
C ILE A 47 -6.62 7.76 8.15
N VAL A 48 -7.47 7.16 7.33
CA VAL A 48 -8.79 6.69 7.75
C VAL A 48 -8.68 5.66 8.87
N ILE A 49 -7.74 4.72 8.76
CA ILE A 49 -7.52 3.70 9.78
C ILE A 49 -6.97 4.29 11.07
N LEU A 50 -6.12 5.32 11.00
CA LEU A 50 -5.64 5.98 12.22
C LEU A 50 -6.80 6.66 12.95
N PHE A 51 -7.64 7.42 12.25
CA PHE A 51 -8.84 8.03 12.85
C PHE A 51 -9.75 6.98 13.50
N LYS A 52 -9.96 5.86 12.82
CA LYS A 52 -10.73 4.73 13.36
C LYS A 52 -10.11 4.15 14.62
N PHE A 53 -8.79 3.93 14.60
CA PHE A 53 -8.05 3.43 15.76
C PHE A 53 -8.18 4.37 16.95
N LEU A 54 -7.93 5.68 16.76
CA LEU A 54 -8.02 6.68 17.82
C LEU A 54 -9.42 6.72 18.43
N LYS A 55 -10.48 6.76 17.60
CA LYS A 55 -11.87 6.78 18.09
C LYS A 55 -12.23 5.54 18.89
N GLN A 56 -11.79 4.36 18.45
CA GLN A 56 -12.16 3.09 19.09
C GLN A 56 -11.34 2.78 20.35
N GLN A 57 -10.04 3.12 20.36
CA GLN A 57 -9.16 2.81 21.48
C GLN A 57 -9.00 3.99 22.45
N ARG A 58 -9.45 5.20 22.06
CA ARG A 58 -9.34 6.45 22.84
C ARG A 58 -7.89 6.80 23.24
N ARG A 59 -6.91 6.30 22.49
CA ARG A 59 -5.47 6.55 22.67
C ARG A 59 -4.71 6.41 21.36
N ALA A 60 -3.50 6.96 21.31
CA ALA A 60 -2.54 6.68 20.25
C ALA A 60 -2.04 5.21 20.28
N PRO A 61 -1.58 4.65 19.14
CA PRO A 61 -0.95 3.34 19.10
C PRO A 61 0.29 3.25 20.01
N THR A 62 0.48 2.11 20.67
CA THR A 62 1.72 1.83 21.41
C THR A 62 2.89 1.62 20.45
N PRO A 63 4.16 1.67 20.90
CA PRO A 63 5.31 1.40 20.04
C PRO A 63 5.25 0.04 19.32
N GLN A 64 4.73 -0.98 19.99
CA GLN A 64 4.56 -2.32 19.40
C GLN A 64 3.45 -2.34 18.35
N GLU A 65 2.31 -1.70 18.62
CA GLU A 65 1.21 -1.59 17.66
C GLU A 65 1.62 -0.77 16.43
N ARG A 66 2.32 0.36 16.61
CA ARG A 66 2.88 1.17 15.53
C ARG A 66 3.73 0.34 14.58
N LYS A 67 4.66 -0.47 15.12
CA LYS A 67 5.52 -1.34 14.32
C LYS A 67 4.69 -2.38 13.56
N ARG A 68 3.78 -3.08 14.25
CA ARG A 68 2.93 -4.12 13.65
C ARG A 68 2.03 -3.55 12.56
N LEU A 69 1.39 -2.41 12.81
CA LEU A 69 0.51 -1.72 11.86
C LEU A 69 1.29 -1.27 10.62
N SER A 70 2.46 -0.64 10.80
CA SER A 70 3.28 -0.16 9.67
C SER A 70 3.76 -1.31 8.78
N ILE A 71 4.23 -2.40 9.37
CA ILE A 71 4.65 -3.60 8.63
C ILE A 71 3.44 -4.27 7.97
N GLY A 72 2.35 -4.46 8.72
CA GLY A 72 1.14 -5.11 8.23
C GLY A 72 0.51 -4.37 7.04
N PHE A 73 0.38 -3.05 7.10
CA PHE A 73 -0.14 -2.26 5.98
C PHE A 73 0.77 -2.31 4.76
N SER A 74 2.09 -2.24 4.95
CA SER A 74 3.06 -2.40 3.86
C SER A 74 2.93 -3.76 3.20
N LEU A 75 2.90 -4.85 3.98
CA LEU A 75 2.75 -6.22 3.46
C LEU A 75 1.41 -6.42 2.73
N ILE A 76 0.32 -5.87 3.26
CA ILE A 76 -0.98 -5.93 2.59
C ILE A 76 -0.93 -5.20 1.25
N PHE A 77 -0.43 -3.96 1.26
CA PHE A 77 -0.35 -3.13 0.07
C PHE A 77 0.46 -3.79 -1.03
N TRP A 78 1.67 -4.23 -0.72
CA TRP A 78 2.52 -4.89 -1.70
C TRP A 78 2.00 -6.26 -2.10
N GLY A 79 1.40 -7.01 -1.16
CA GLY A 79 0.81 -8.31 -1.41
C GLY A 79 -0.29 -8.28 -2.47
N TYR A 80 -1.30 -7.41 -2.32
CA TYR A 80 -2.37 -7.37 -3.31
C TYR A 80 -1.91 -6.76 -4.65
N ASN A 81 -0.96 -5.81 -4.64
CA ASN A 81 -0.40 -5.26 -5.89
C ASN A 81 0.37 -6.34 -6.66
N ALA A 82 1.17 -7.16 -5.97
CA ALA A 82 1.86 -8.30 -6.57
C ALA A 82 0.85 -9.33 -7.10
N CYS A 83 -0.21 -9.66 -6.36
CA CYS A 83 -1.28 -10.51 -6.86
C CYS A 83 -1.94 -9.92 -8.11
N GLY A 84 -2.19 -8.61 -8.14
CA GLY A 84 -2.76 -7.92 -9.30
C GLY A 84 -1.85 -8.00 -10.53
N LEU A 85 -0.54 -7.80 -10.36
CA LEU A 85 0.45 -7.94 -11.43
C LEU A 85 0.46 -9.36 -12.01
N LEU A 86 0.53 -10.38 -11.14
CA LEU A 86 0.55 -11.78 -11.55
C LEU A 86 -0.76 -12.21 -12.21
N LEU A 87 -1.90 -11.74 -11.69
CA LEU A 87 -3.21 -12.00 -12.26
C LEU A 87 -3.34 -11.34 -13.64
N GLY A 88 -2.88 -10.10 -13.78
CA GLY A 88 -2.82 -9.39 -15.06
C GLY A 88 -1.99 -10.18 -16.09
N LEU A 89 -0.76 -10.54 -15.73
CA LEU A 89 0.11 -11.39 -16.55
C LEU A 89 -0.60 -12.68 -16.98
N PHE A 90 -1.24 -13.39 -16.05
CA PHE A 90 -1.96 -14.62 -16.34
C PHE A 90 -3.14 -14.42 -17.31
N ILE A 91 -3.92 -13.34 -17.15
CA ILE A 91 -5.05 -13.04 -18.04
C ILE A 91 -4.56 -12.67 -19.45
N PHE A 92 -3.55 -11.82 -19.57
CA PHE A 92 -3.03 -11.39 -20.86
C PHE A 92 -2.28 -12.50 -21.60
N ALA A 93 -1.53 -13.34 -20.87
CA ALA A 93 -0.82 -14.48 -21.45
C ALA A 93 -1.73 -15.53 -22.11
N ARG A 94 -3.02 -15.58 -21.73
CA ARG A 94 -4.00 -16.46 -22.40
C ARG A 94 -4.33 -16.02 -23.82
N LYS A 95 -4.21 -14.72 -24.10
CA LYS A 95 -4.47 -14.14 -25.44
C LYS A 95 -3.21 -14.05 -26.28
N ASP A 96 -2.05 -13.92 -25.62
CA ASP A 96 -0.75 -13.81 -26.26
C ASP A 96 0.32 -14.59 -25.45
N PRO A 97 0.74 -15.78 -25.93
CA PRO A 97 1.76 -16.57 -25.27
C PRO A 97 3.12 -15.87 -25.13
N GLU A 98 3.43 -14.89 -25.98
CA GLU A 98 4.70 -14.15 -25.93
C GLU A 98 4.82 -13.32 -24.64
N VAL A 99 3.70 -12.84 -24.07
CA VAL A 99 3.69 -12.09 -22.81
C VAL A 99 4.36 -12.88 -21.69
N TRP A 100 4.04 -14.17 -21.57
CA TRP A 100 4.63 -15.04 -20.55
C TRP A 100 6.10 -15.33 -20.83
N GLN A 101 6.45 -15.60 -22.09
CA GLN A 101 7.83 -15.88 -22.49
C GLN A 101 8.75 -14.67 -22.26
N ASN A 102 8.30 -13.47 -22.66
CA ASN A 102 9.00 -12.22 -22.45
C ASN A 102 9.18 -11.92 -20.96
N PHE A 103 8.14 -12.13 -20.15
CA PHE A 103 8.25 -11.99 -18.70
C PHE A 103 9.33 -12.91 -18.10
N LEU A 104 9.34 -14.20 -18.47
CA LEU A 104 10.37 -15.15 -18.02
C LEU A 104 11.77 -14.77 -18.50
N LEU A 105 11.89 -14.20 -19.72
CA LEU A 105 13.16 -13.72 -20.25
C LEU A 105 13.69 -12.53 -19.42
N TYR A 106 12.84 -11.56 -19.10
CA TYR A 106 13.21 -10.42 -18.25
C TYR A 106 13.60 -10.85 -16.84
N LEU A 107 12.95 -11.86 -16.26
CA LEU A 107 13.34 -12.39 -14.94
C LEU A 107 14.75 -13.01 -14.92
N LYS A 108 15.29 -13.41 -16.07
CA LYS A 108 16.68 -13.91 -16.17
C LYS A 108 17.71 -12.80 -16.28
N GLN A 109 17.30 -11.56 -16.52
CA GLN A 109 18.20 -10.43 -16.68
C GLN A 109 18.48 -9.77 -15.32
N PRO A 110 19.71 -9.86 -14.77
CA PRO A 110 20.01 -9.30 -13.45
C PRO A 110 19.80 -7.79 -13.39
N GLN A 111 20.12 -7.09 -14.47
CA GLN A 111 19.95 -5.64 -14.55
C GLN A 111 18.48 -5.23 -14.46
N PHE A 112 17.58 -5.96 -15.13
CA PHE A 112 16.14 -5.74 -15.01
C PHE A 112 15.65 -5.95 -13.57
N LEU A 113 16.04 -7.07 -12.93
CA LEU A 113 15.67 -7.36 -11.54
C LEU A 113 16.14 -6.27 -10.58
N LEU A 114 17.38 -5.81 -10.72
CA LEU A 114 17.94 -4.73 -9.91
C LEU A 114 17.20 -3.41 -10.14
N THR A 115 16.85 -3.07 -11.38
CA THR A 115 16.07 -1.86 -11.69
C THR A 115 14.67 -1.92 -11.06
N VAL A 116 13.95 -3.04 -11.22
CA VAL A 116 12.62 -3.22 -10.62
C VAL A 116 12.70 -3.13 -9.09
N LEU A 117 13.70 -3.78 -8.49
CA LEU A 117 13.92 -3.74 -7.04
C LEU A 117 14.21 -2.31 -6.56
N ALA A 118 15.06 -1.56 -7.26
CA ALA A 118 15.37 -0.18 -6.94
C ALA A 118 14.13 0.72 -7.03
N MET A 119 13.38 0.62 -8.13
CA MET A 119 12.13 1.38 -8.32
C MET A 119 11.09 1.03 -7.25
N TRP A 120 11.00 -0.24 -6.87
CA TRP A 120 10.13 -0.67 -5.78
C TRP A 120 10.53 -0.01 -4.45
N PHE A 121 11.82 0.00 -4.10
CA PHE A 121 12.30 0.65 -2.87
C PHE A 121 12.08 2.17 -2.85
N VAL A 122 12.19 2.84 -4.00
CA VAL A 122 11.90 4.29 -4.13
C VAL A 122 10.48 4.62 -3.66
N ILE A 123 9.53 3.70 -3.79
CA ILE A 123 8.15 3.90 -3.33
C ILE A 123 7.92 3.26 -1.95
N ALA A 124 8.41 2.03 -1.74
CA ALA A 124 8.17 1.26 -0.52
C ALA A 124 8.78 1.90 0.73
N VAL A 125 10.00 2.43 0.63
CA VAL A 125 10.67 3.05 1.78
C VAL A 125 9.94 4.31 2.24
N PRO A 126 9.65 5.30 1.36
CA PRO A 126 8.89 6.48 1.77
C PRO A 126 7.52 6.15 2.36
N LEU A 127 6.75 5.25 1.72
CA LEU A 127 5.42 4.87 2.24
C LEU A 127 5.51 4.22 3.63
N PHE A 128 6.50 3.35 3.85
CA PHE A 128 6.72 2.75 5.15
C PHE A 128 7.11 3.79 6.21
N LEU A 129 8.06 4.67 5.90
CA LEU A 129 8.53 5.72 6.82
C LEU A 129 7.40 6.70 7.18
N ILE A 130 6.61 7.12 6.18
CA ILE A 130 5.44 7.97 6.40
C ILE A 130 4.45 7.26 7.32
N THR A 131 4.15 5.99 7.08
CA THR A 131 3.23 5.21 7.93
C THR A 131 3.74 5.13 9.37
N TYR A 132 5.03 4.83 9.54
CA TYR A 132 5.65 4.70 10.85
C TYR A 132 5.66 6.02 11.62
N TRP A 133 5.94 7.14 10.95
CA TRP A 133 5.84 8.47 11.53
C TRP A 133 4.38 8.84 11.87
N PHE A 134 3.45 8.55 10.96
CA PHE A 134 2.03 8.90 11.10
C PHE A 134 1.38 8.18 12.29
N TYR A 135 1.71 6.90 12.51
CA TYR A 135 1.22 6.09 13.64
C TYR A 135 2.02 6.31 14.94
N GLY A 136 2.97 7.23 14.94
CA GLY A 136 3.78 7.60 16.10
C GLY A 136 3.50 9.04 16.56
N PRO A 137 4.45 9.99 16.37
CA PRO A 137 4.29 11.37 16.84
C PRO A 137 3.00 12.05 16.35
N GLN A 138 2.60 11.83 15.10
CA GLN A 138 1.39 12.43 14.56
C GLN A 138 0.13 11.86 15.22
N ALA A 139 0.05 10.54 15.42
CA ALA A 139 -1.02 9.89 16.16
C ALA A 139 -1.14 10.40 17.60
N GLN A 140 -0.02 10.67 18.28
CA GLN A 140 -0.01 11.26 19.62
C GLN A 140 -0.62 12.67 19.63
N ARG A 141 -0.21 13.52 18.69
CA ARG A 141 -0.78 14.88 18.55
C ARG A 141 -2.28 14.84 18.28
N MET A 142 -2.72 13.94 17.40
CA MET A 142 -4.13 13.75 17.08
C MET A 142 -4.91 13.23 18.28
N ALA A 143 -4.40 12.25 19.01
CA ALA A 143 -5.04 11.72 20.22
C ALA A 143 -5.22 12.81 21.28
N ASN A 144 -4.16 13.60 21.54
CA ASN A 144 -4.22 14.70 22.49
C ASN A 144 -5.28 15.73 22.10
N LYS A 145 -5.36 16.13 20.82
CA LYS A 145 -6.38 17.08 20.36
C LYS A 145 -7.81 16.52 20.39
N MET A 146 -7.97 15.20 20.29
CA MET A 146 -9.30 14.57 20.25
C MET A 146 -9.86 14.25 21.63
N PHE A 147 -9.01 14.05 22.63
CA PHE A 147 -9.41 13.49 23.93
C PHE A 147 -8.95 14.29 25.15
N ASN A 148 -8.08 15.30 24.97
CA ASN A 148 -7.72 16.29 25.98
C ASN A 148 -8.15 17.68 25.52
#